data_AF-A0A399X9Q2-F1
#
_entry.id   AF-A0A399X9Q2-F1
#
_cell.length_a   1.000
_cell.length_b   1.000
_cell.length_c   1.000
_cell.angle_alpha   90.00
_cell.angle_beta   90.00
_cell.angle_gamma   90.00
#
_symmetry.space_group_name_H-M   'P 1'
#
loop_
_entity.id
_entity.type
_entity.pdbx_description
1 polymer ?
#
loop_
_entity_poly.entity_id
_entity_poly.type
_entity_poly.pdbx_seq_one_letter_code
_entity_poly.pdbx_strand_id
1 'polypeptide(L)'
;MSTTPKTIQGILDFYAVRQPVWAANTAKLGISAAQATQLGTYLTDAQTAQDAVVRLRDEAKTATESRDVELSELTEFGSALISVIKGTAQSTGDDTVYTTAMLPVPGTGGGSPSAPSMPGNLVGEILNTGDVQLRWSSSGRNVFYTIWRKLSTESGFHQIGATQGRVFTDEGAEAAQWSAYYVIAHRGSFSSDASEVLQVVLPGYSEQQAA
;
A
#
# COMPACT_ATOMS: atom_id res chain seq x y z
N MET A 1 7.26 -4.90 -44.42
CA MET A 1 6.99 -3.94 -43.31
C MET A 1 5.48 -3.81 -43.18
N SER A 2 4.91 -3.91 -41.97
CA SER A 2 3.46 -3.65 -41.79
C SER A 2 3.22 -2.15 -41.90
N THR A 3 2.37 -1.73 -42.85
CA THR A 3 2.01 -0.33 -43.07
C THR A 3 0.93 0.16 -42.11
N THR A 4 0.26 -0.76 -41.42
CA THR A 4 -0.82 -0.44 -40.47
C THR A 4 -0.22 -0.19 -39.08
N PRO A 5 -0.61 0.89 -38.39
CA PRO A 5 -0.21 1.16 -37.02
C PRO A 5 -0.57 0.01 -36.06
N LYS A 6 0.10 -0.04 -34.91
CA LYS A 6 -0.11 -1.10 -33.91
C LYS A 6 -1.03 -0.71 -32.76
N THR A 7 -1.24 0.58 -32.53
CA THR A 7 -2.16 1.06 -31.49
C THR A 7 -3.60 0.95 -31.99
N ILE A 8 -4.55 0.67 -31.09
CA ILE A 8 -5.97 0.54 -31.44
C ILE A 8 -6.45 1.82 -32.14
N GLN A 9 -6.20 3.00 -31.54
CA GLN A 9 -6.55 4.28 -32.15
C GLN A 9 -5.84 4.50 -33.49
N GLY A 10 -4.56 4.15 -33.60
CA GLY A 10 -3.81 4.28 -34.85
C GLY A 10 -4.36 3.39 -35.96
N ILE A 11 -4.89 2.22 -35.64
CA ILE A 11 -5.56 1.34 -36.62
C ILE A 11 -6.87 1.98 -37.10
N LEU A 12 -7.69 2.48 -36.17
CA LEU A 12 -8.96 3.14 -36.49
C LEU A 12 -8.72 4.37 -37.38
N ASP A 13 -7.80 5.25 -37.00
CA ASP A 13 -7.46 6.47 -37.76
C ASP A 13 -6.89 6.12 -39.14
N PHE A 14 -6.03 5.10 -39.20
CA PHE A 14 -5.42 4.67 -40.46
C PHE A 14 -6.46 4.24 -41.49
N TYR A 15 -7.45 3.43 -41.07
CA TYR A 15 -8.52 2.97 -41.95
C TYR A 15 -9.60 4.03 -42.16
N ALA A 16 -9.90 4.88 -41.19
CA ALA A 16 -10.84 5.99 -41.33
C ALA A 16 -10.45 6.97 -42.45
N VAL A 17 -9.16 7.30 -42.55
CA VAL A 17 -8.65 8.16 -43.63
C VAL A 17 -8.68 7.46 -44.99
N ARG A 18 -8.44 6.14 -45.04
CA ARG A 18 -8.24 5.40 -46.29
C ARG A 18 -9.50 4.80 -46.87
N GLN A 19 -10.46 4.41 -46.04
CA GLN A 19 -11.71 3.79 -46.46
C GLN A 19 -12.44 4.59 -47.57
N PRO A 20 -12.65 5.92 -47.45
CA PRO A 20 -13.35 6.67 -48.51
C PRO A 20 -12.51 6.76 -49.80
N VAL A 21 -11.19 6.89 -49.68
CA VAL A 21 -10.27 6.93 -50.84
C VAL A 21 -10.27 5.60 -51.58
N TRP A 22 -10.26 4.49 -50.85
CA TRP A 22 -10.28 3.14 -51.42
C TRP A 22 -11.63 2.84 -52.07
N ALA A 23 -12.74 3.22 -51.43
CA ALA A 23 -14.08 3.10 -52.00
C ALA A 23 -14.24 3.88 -53.31
N ALA A 24 -13.65 5.09 -53.40
CA ALA A 24 -13.70 5.91 -54.60
C ALA A 24 -12.80 5.41 -55.75
N ASN A 25 -11.80 4.57 -55.48
CA ASN A 25 -10.77 4.15 -56.45
C ASN A 25 -10.66 2.63 -56.64
N THR A 26 -11.73 1.88 -56.37
CA THR A 26 -11.79 0.41 -56.38
C THR A 26 -11.15 -0.23 -57.61
N ALA A 27 -11.48 0.25 -58.82
CA ALA A 27 -10.94 -0.26 -60.08
C ALA A 27 -9.42 -0.07 -60.22
N LYS A 28 -8.87 1.07 -59.76
CA LYS A 28 -7.43 1.35 -59.79
C LYS A 28 -6.66 0.53 -58.76
N LEU A 29 -7.31 0.20 -57.64
CA LEU A 29 -6.72 -0.52 -56.51
C LEU A 29 -6.91 -2.04 -56.60
N GLY A 30 -7.68 -2.52 -57.58
CA GLY A 30 -7.94 -3.95 -57.77
C GLY A 30 -8.82 -4.58 -56.68
N ILE A 31 -9.62 -3.77 -55.98
CA ILE A 31 -10.56 -4.23 -54.94
C ILE A 31 -12.00 -4.11 -55.45
N SER A 32 -12.90 -4.98 -54.97
CA SER A 32 -14.31 -4.90 -55.34
C SER A 32 -15.06 -3.85 -54.52
N ALA A 33 -16.17 -3.34 -55.07
CA ALA A 33 -17.07 -2.46 -54.33
C ALA A 33 -17.60 -3.11 -53.05
N ALA A 34 -17.89 -4.41 -53.09
CA ALA A 34 -18.34 -5.17 -51.91
C ALA A 34 -17.27 -5.22 -50.81
N GLN A 35 -15.99 -5.41 -51.17
CA GLN A 35 -14.88 -5.38 -50.21
C GLN A 35 -14.70 -4.00 -49.57
N ALA A 36 -14.84 -2.92 -50.35
CA ALA A 36 -14.75 -1.56 -49.82
C ALA A 36 -15.91 -1.22 -48.86
N THR A 37 -17.12 -1.69 -49.16
CA THR A 37 -18.28 -1.57 -48.26
C THR A 37 -18.06 -2.35 -46.97
N GLN A 38 -17.60 -3.61 -47.07
CA GLN A 38 -17.34 -4.45 -45.90
C GLN A 38 -16.30 -3.82 -44.96
N LEU A 39 -15.25 -3.21 -45.51
CA LEU A 39 -14.26 -2.46 -44.72
C LEU A 39 -14.90 -1.28 -43.98
N GLY A 40 -15.83 -0.57 -44.63
CA GLY A 40 -16.60 0.50 -43.99
C GLY A 40 -17.44 0.01 -42.82
N THR A 41 -18.13 -1.13 -42.97
CA THR A 41 -18.86 -1.78 -41.88
C THR A 41 -17.95 -2.13 -40.71
N TYR A 42 -16.82 -2.80 -40.97
CA TYR A 42 -15.88 -3.16 -39.90
C TYR A 42 -15.27 -1.94 -39.20
N LEU A 43 -15.00 -0.86 -39.92
CA LEU A 43 -14.51 0.37 -39.32
C LEU A 43 -15.55 0.96 -38.35
N THR A 44 -16.81 1.08 -38.77
CA THR A 44 -17.90 1.60 -37.94
C THR A 44 -18.13 0.73 -36.70
N ASP A 45 -18.14 -0.60 -36.87
CA ASP A 45 -18.29 -1.54 -35.76
C ASP A 45 -17.13 -1.42 -34.76
N ALA A 46 -15.90 -1.30 -35.26
CA ALA A 46 -14.70 -1.17 -34.43
C ALA A 46 -14.65 0.18 -33.69
N GLN A 47 -15.06 1.28 -34.32
CA GLN A 47 -15.17 2.59 -33.67
C GLN A 47 -16.22 2.56 -32.57
N THR A 48 -17.40 2.00 -32.85
CA THR A 48 -18.49 1.86 -31.86
C THR A 48 -18.06 1.02 -30.66
N ALA A 49 -17.34 -0.08 -30.90
CA ALA A 49 -16.81 -0.92 -29.83
C ALA A 49 -15.76 -0.20 -28.97
N GLN A 50 -14.88 0.59 -29.59
CA GLN A 50 -13.86 1.36 -28.88
C GLN A 50 -14.48 2.47 -28.00
N ASP A 51 -15.49 3.17 -28.51
CA ASP A 51 -16.25 4.18 -27.75
C ASP A 51 -17.00 3.54 -26.57
N ALA A 52 -17.56 2.34 -26.77
CA ALA A 52 -18.19 1.57 -25.71
C ALA A 52 -17.19 1.17 -24.61
N VAL A 53 -15.96 0.79 -24.95
CA VAL A 53 -14.91 0.46 -23.98
C VAL A 53 -14.55 1.67 -23.12
N VAL A 54 -14.39 2.86 -23.72
CA VAL A 54 -14.09 4.09 -22.97
C VAL A 54 -15.24 4.42 -22.02
N ARG A 55 -16.47 4.45 -22.54
CA ARG A 55 -17.68 4.71 -21.74
C ARG A 55 -17.80 3.75 -20.55
N LEU A 56 -17.65 2.45 -20.78
CA LEU A 56 -17.77 1.43 -19.73
C LEU A 56 -16.68 1.57 -18.65
N ARG A 57 -15.48 2.07 -19.00
CA ARG A 57 -14.44 2.36 -18.01
C ARG A 57 -14.81 3.54 -17.12
N ASP A 58 -15.34 4.60 -17.71
CA ASP A 58 -15.80 5.77 -16.97
C ASP A 58 -17.01 5.44 -16.09
N GLU A 59 -17.95 4.63 -16.59
CA GLU A 59 -19.08 4.11 -15.81
C GLU A 59 -18.60 3.23 -14.65
N ALA A 60 -17.64 2.33 -14.87
CA ALA A 60 -17.08 1.49 -13.81
C ALA A 60 -16.36 2.33 -12.73
N LYS A 61 -15.63 3.38 -13.13
CA LYS A 61 -15.01 4.33 -12.21
C LYS A 61 -16.06 5.04 -11.36
N THR A 62 -17.09 5.59 -12.02
CA THR A 62 -18.20 6.29 -11.36
C THR A 62 -18.95 5.37 -10.39
N ALA A 63 -19.23 4.13 -10.79
CA ALA A 63 -19.88 3.15 -9.92
C ALA A 63 -19.04 2.79 -8.69
N THR A 64 -17.71 2.76 -8.83
CA THR A 64 -16.78 2.54 -7.72
C THR A 64 -16.81 3.71 -6.74
N GLU A 65 -16.74 4.94 -7.26
CA GLU A 65 -16.85 6.16 -6.44
C GLU A 65 -18.19 6.23 -5.70
N SER A 66 -19.30 5.90 -6.36
CA SER A 66 -20.63 5.86 -5.74
C SER A 66 -20.70 4.85 -4.59
N ARG A 67 -20.22 3.63 -4.81
CA ARG A 67 -20.16 2.59 -3.75
C ARG A 67 -19.32 3.07 -2.56
N ASP A 68 -18.18 3.70 -2.83
CA ASP A 68 -17.27 4.13 -1.76
C ASP A 68 -17.86 5.29 -0.95
N VAL A 69 -18.58 6.21 -1.60
CA VAL A 69 -19.38 7.25 -0.93
C VAL A 69 -20.47 6.62 -0.06
N GLU A 70 -21.28 5.72 -0.60
CA GLU A 70 -22.35 5.06 0.16
C GLU A 70 -21.82 4.26 1.37
N LEU A 71 -20.68 3.59 1.23
CA LEU A 71 -20.02 2.91 2.34
C LEU A 71 -19.49 3.90 3.39
N SER A 72 -18.94 5.03 2.96
CA SER A 72 -18.51 6.09 3.88
C SER A 72 -19.70 6.62 4.68
N GLU A 73 -20.81 6.95 4.01
CA GLU A 73 -22.02 7.46 4.66
C GLU A 73 -22.63 6.41 5.63
N LEU A 74 -22.71 5.14 5.19
CA LEU A 74 -23.18 4.04 6.04
C LEU A 74 -22.31 3.89 7.30
N THR A 75 -20.99 3.95 7.15
CA THR A 75 -20.07 3.76 8.29
C THR A 75 -20.04 4.97 9.21
N GLU A 76 -20.14 6.19 8.68
CA GLU A 76 -20.25 7.41 9.46
C GLU A 76 -21.51 7.38 10.32
N PHE A 77 -22.68 7.18 9.70
CA PHE A 77 -23.96 7.12 10.42
C PHE A 77 -24.03 5.91 11.36
N GLY A 78 -23.59 4.73 10.90
CA GLY A 78 -23.54 3.52 11.72
C GLY A 78 -22.66 3.70 12.97
N SER A 79 -21.51 4.37 12.85
CA SER A 79 -20.62 4.65 13.98
C SER A 79 -21.24 5.62 14.99
N ALA A 80 -22.01 6.61 14.52
CA ALA A 80 -22.77 7.51 15.37
C ALA A 80 -23.85 6.74 16.16
N LEU A 81 -24.59 5.85 15.50
CA LEU A 81 -25.55 4.97 16.17
C LEU A 81 -24.91 4.05 17.20
N ILE A 82 -23.76 3.43 16.89
CA ILE A 82 -23.00 2.60 17.85
C ILE A 82 -22.58 3.45 19.06
N SER A 83 -22.20 4.72 18.85
CA SER A 83 -21.83 5.64 19.93
C SER A 83 -23.02 5.97 20.84
N VAL A 84 -24.22 6.13 20.27
CA VAL A 84 -25.46 6.29 21.04
C VAL A 84 -25.75 5.04 21.87
N ILE A 85 -25.65 3.84 21.29
CA ILE A 85 -25.88 2.57 21.99
C ILE A 85 -24.92 2.43 23.19
N LYS A 86 -23.64 2.73 22.99
CA LYS A 86 -22.63 2.76 24.07
C LYS A 86 -23.00 3.76 25.17
N GLY A 87 -23.40 4.98 24.78
CA GLY A 87 -23.83 6.01 25.73
C GLY A 87 -25.09 5.62 26.52
N THR A 88 -26.03 4.92 25.88
CA THR A 88 -27.21 4.37 26.56
C THR A 88 -26.79 3.34 27.60
N ALA A 89 -26.00 2.33 27.25
CA ALA A 89 -25.53 1.31 28.19
C ALA A 89 -24.77 1.92 29.39
N GLN A 90 -23.94 2.95 29.15
CA GLN A 90 -23.20 3.65 30.20
C GLN A 90 -24.10 4.47 31.13
N SER A 91 -25.10 5.16 30.59
CA SER A 91 -25.99 6.01 31.40
C SER A 91 -27.02 5.20 32.19
N THR A 92 -27.41 4.01 31.72
CA THR A 92 -28.34 3.11 32.42
C THR A 92 -27.64 2.08 33.31
N GLY A 93 -26.35 1.82 33.09
CA GLY A 93 -25.62 0.73 33.74
C GLY A 93 -26.08 -0.68 33.32
N ASP A 94 -26.69 -0.80 32.13
CA ASP A 94 -27.26 -2.05 31.61
C ASP A 94 -26.47 -2.57 30.39
N ASP A 95 -25.66 -3.60 30.62
CA ASP A 95 -24.86 -4.24 29.58
C ASP A 95 -25.69 -5.10 28.60
N THR A 96 -26.96 -5.42 28.91
CA THR A 96 -27.83 -6.19 28.00
C THR A 96 -28.17 -5.41 26.73
N VAL A 97 -27.99 -4.08 26.74
CA VAL A 97 -28.09 -3.19 25.58
C VAL A 97 -27.16 -3.63 24.45
N TYR A 98 -25.93 -4.06 24.76
CA TYR A 98 -25.00 -4.57 23.75
C TYR A 98 -25.48 -5.89 23.14
N THR A 99 -25.98 -6.81 23.98
CA THR A 99 -26.50 -8.09 23.51
C THR A 99 -27.72 -7.92 22.60
N THR A 100 -28.59 -6.95 22.91
CA THR A 100 -29.75 -6.58 22.08
C THR A 100 -29.31 -5.99 20.73
N ALA A 101 -28.28 -5.14 20.75
CA ALA A 101 -27.69 -4.56 19.55
C ALA A 101 -26.79 -5.54 18.76
N MET A 102 -26.62 -6.78 19.23
CA MET A 102 -25.67 -7.76 18.70
C MET A 102 -24.23 -7.22 18.62
N LEU A 103 -23.88 -6.31 19.53
CA LEU A 103 -22.55 -5.75 19.68
C LEU A 103 -21.79 -6.48 20.79
N PRO A 104 -20.46 -6.61 20.68
CA PRO A 104 -19.66 -7.08 21.80
C PRO A 104 -19.74 -6.07 22.95
N VAL A 105 -19.96 -6.55 24.17
CA VAL A 105 -19.84 -5.71 25.37
C VAL A 105 -18.38 -5.24 25.46
N PRO A 106 -18.11 -3.93 25.57
CA PRO A 106 -16.76 -3.41 25.70
C PRO A 106 -16.04 -4.06 26.90
N GLY A 107 -14.92 -4.73 26.63
CA GLY A 107 -14.10 -5.37 27.68
C GLY A 107 -14.34 -6.87 27.90
N THR A 108 -15.32 -7.52 27.25
CA THR A 108 -15.57 -8.96 27.45
C THR A 108 -15.29 -9.85 26.22
N GLY A 109 -14.89 -9.28 25.07
CA GLY A 109 -14.62 -10.03 23.84
C GLY A 109 -13.14 -10.03 23.41
N GLY A 110 -12.41 -11.11 23.71
CA GLY A 110 -11.26 -11.55 22.91
C GLY A 110 -9.87 -11.04 23.30
N GLY A 111 -9.55 -11.07 24.60
CA GLY A 111 -8.24 -10.64 25.13
C GLY A 111 -8.11 -9.12 25.09
N SER A 112 -7.79 -8.49 26.23
CA SER A 112 -7.15 -7.18 26.20
C SER A 112 -6.07 -7.23 25.11
N PRO A 113 -5.93 -6.24 24.22
CA PRO A 113 -4.84 -6.26 23.27
C PRO A 113 -3.56 -6.36 24.09
N SER A 114 -3.00 -7.56 24.18
CA SER A 114 -1.81 -7.75 24.96
C SER A 114 -0.71 -7.05 24.19
N ALA A 115 0.24 -6.47 24.91
CA ALA A 115 1.47 -6.04 24.29
C ALA A 115 1.97 -7.13 23.31
N PRO A 116 2.42 -6.75 22.11
CA PRO A 116 3.05 -7.72 21.22
C PRO A 116 4.22 -8.40 21.94
N SER A 117 4.58 -9.62 21.55
CA SER A 117 5.77 -10.27 22.11
C SER A 117 6.99 -9.41 21.81
N MET A 118 7.89 -9.28 22.79
CA MET A 118 9.20 -8.67 22.63
C MET A 118 9.91 -9.24 21.39
N PRO A 119 10.45 -8.40 20.48
CA PRO A 119 11.32 -8.86 19.43
C PRO A 119 12.54 -9.58 20.02
N GLY A 120 13.01 -10.64 19.39
CA GLY A 120 14.20 -11.37 19.85
C GLY A 120 15.06 -11.84 18.69
N ASN A 121 16.23 -12.40 18.98
CA ASN A 121 17.22 -12.77 17.98
C ASN A 121 17.61 -11.57 17.10
N LEU A 122 17.77 -10.40 17.72
CA LEU A 122 18.28 -9.21 17.09
C LEU A 122 19.74 -9.45 16.70
N VAL A 123 19.99 -9.43 15.40
CA VAL A 123 21.32 -9.57 14.80
C VAL A 123 21.60 -8.39 13.89
N GLY A 124 22.86 -8.04 13.77
CA GLY A 124 23.34 -6.94 12.93
C GLY A 124 24.46 -7.42 12.03
N GLU A 125 24.37 -7.07 10.75
CA GLU A 125 25.38 -7.34 9.73
C GLU A 125 25.87 -6.01 9.16
N ILE A 126 27.18 -5.83 9.07
CA ILE A 126 27.77 -4.65 8.42
C ILE A 126 27.82 -4.93 6.93
N LEU A 127 27.19 -4.08 6.14
CA LEU A 127 27.19 -4.17 4.68
C LEU A 127 28.49 -3.61 4.11
N ASN A 128 28.80 -3.95 2.86
CA ASN A 128 29.98 -3.41 2.16
C ASN A 128 29.96 -1.88 2.00
N THR A 129 28.81 -1.25 2.22
CA THR A 129 28.60 0.21 2.23
C THR A 129 29.01 0.87 3.55
N GLY A 130 29.20 0.11 4.63
CA GLY A 130 29.40 0.63 5.99
C GLY A 130 28.13 0.67 6.83
N ASP A 131 26.96 0.51 6.20
CA ASP A 131 25.66 0.48 6.87
C ASP A 131 25.48 -0.76 7.73
N VAL A 132 24.67 -0.65 8.78
CA VAL A 132 24.31 -1.79 9.63
C VAL A 132 22.90 -2.27 9.27
N GLN A 133 22.79 -3.50 8.75
CA GLN A 133 21.51 -4.15 8.55
C GLN A 133 21.11 -4.97 9.78
N LEU A 134 20.01 -4.57 10.41
CA LEU A 134 19.41 -5.23 11.55
C LEU A 134 18.32 -6.22 11.11
N ARG A 135 18.29 -7.38 11.74
CA ARG A 135 17.25 -8.41 11.55
C ARG A 135 16.81 -8.95 12.90
N TRP A 136 15.52 -9.25 13.05
CA TRP A 136 14.97 -9.81 14.28
C TRP A 136 13.81 -10.76 14.02
N SER A 137 13.49 -11.57 15.03
CA SER A 137 12.31 -12.42 15.07
C SER A 137 11.19 -11.76 15.87
N SER A 138 9.93 -12.01 15.49
CA SER A 138 8.76 -11.51 16.21
C SER A 138 7.51 -12.29 15.83
N SER A 139 6.67 -12.57 16.83
CA SER A 139 5.36 -13.22 16.70
C SER A 139 4.22 -12.22 16.94
N GLY A 140 3.34 -12.06 15.96
CA GLY A 140 2.19 -11.18 16.09
C GLY A 140 1.65 -10.74 14.74
N ARG A 141 0.33 -10.52 14.67
CA ARG A 141 -0.32 -9.89 13.51
C ARG A 141 -0.46 -8.39 13.77
N ASN A 142 -0.45 -7.59 12.71
CA ASN A 142 -0.62 -6.13 12.74
C ASN A 142 0.35 -5.44 13.72
N VAL A 143 1.64 -5.76 13.61
CA VAL A 143 2.72 -5.20 14.43
C VAL A 143 3.62 -4.32 13.58
N PHE A 144 4.02 -3.16 14.09
CA PHE A 144 5.13 -2.37 13.56
C PHE A 144 6.24 -2.25 14.61
N TYR A 145 7.45 -1.91 14.18
CA TYR A 145 8.63 -1.87 15.03
C TYR A 145 9.23 -0.47 15.03
N THR A 146 9.66 0.01 16.19
CA THR A 146 10.57 1.16 16.29
C THR A 146 11.97 0.69 16.61
N ILE A 147 12.95 1.25 15.90
CA ILE A 147 14.35 0.92 16.02
C ILE A 147 15.03 2.06 16.76
N TRP A 148 15.75 1.71 17.82
CA TRP A 148 16.47 2.66 18.65
C TRP A 148 17.95 2.40 18.57
N ARG A 149 18.73 3.48 18.50
CA ARG A 149 20.18 3.44 18.42
C ARG A 149 20.82 4.33 19.45
N LYS A 150 21.97 3.92 19.94
CA LYS A 150 22.93 4.75 20.66
C LYS A 150 24.31 4.57 20.03
N LEU A 151 24.89 5.65 19.51
CA LEU A 151 26.27 5.69 19.07
C LEU A 151 27.23 5.79 20.28
N SER A 152 28.50 5.41 20.09
CA SER A 152 29.53 5.53 21.12
C SER A 152 29.76 6.97 21.61
N THR A 153 29.41 7.96 20.79
CA THR A 153 29.51 9.40 21.07
C THR A 153 28.28 9.97 21.79
N GLU A 154 27.22 9.17 21.94
CA GLU A 154 25.94 9.62 22.49
C GLU A 154 25.76 9.18 23.94
N SER A 155 24.99 9.96 24.69
CA SER A 155 24.68 9.64 26.09
C SER A 155 23.54 8.63 26.24
N GLY A 156 22.62 8.54 25.28
CA GLY A 156 21.41 7.72 25.35
C GLY A 156 20.91 7.23 24.00
N PHE A 157 19.91 6.34 24.04
CA PHE A 157 19.24 5.84 22.85
C PHE A 157 18.23 6.85 22.31
N HIS A 158 18.13 6.93 20.99
CA HIS A 158 17.08 7.67 20.29
C HIS A 158 16.49 6.81 19.16
N GLN A 159 15.24 7.08 18.80
CA GLN A 159 14.58 6.36 17.71
C GLN A 159 15.16 6.83 16.37
N ILE A 160 15.61 5.89 15.56
CA ILE A 160 16.19 6.15 14.22
C ILE A 160 15.26 5.75 13.08
N GLY A 161 14.24 4.96 13.36
CA GLY A 161 13.29 4.56 12.32
C GLY A 161 12.15 3.70 12.83
N ALA A 162 11.22 3.42 11.91
CA ALA A 162 10.12 2.50 12.13
C ALA A 162 9.84 1.69 10.85
N THR A 163 9.40 0.45 11.00
CA THR A 163 9.06 -0.42 9.86
C THR A 163 8.03 -1.47 10.25
N GLN A 164 7.27 -1.96 9.27
CA GLN A 164 6.41 -3.14 9.42
C GLN A 164 7.16 -4.44 9.08
N GLY A 165 8.32 -4.33 8.42
CA GLY A 165 9.22 -5.45 8.15
C GLY A 165 10.00 -5.88 9.39
N ARG A 166 10.72 -7.01 9.28
CA ARG A 166 11.62 -7.52 10.33
C ARG A 166 13.10 -7.26 10.00
N VAL A 167 13.34 -6.27 9.14
CA VAL A 167 14.65 -5.87 8.65
C VAL A 167 14.67 -4.34 8.60
N PHE A 168 15.76 -3.74 9.02
CA PHE A 168 16.01 -2.30 8.93
C PHE A 168 17.49 -2.06 8.62
N THR A 169 17.79 -1.13 7.72
CA THR A 169 19.17 -0.72 7.42
C THR A 169 19.42 0.64 8.05
N ASP A 170 20.44 0.73 8.90
CA ASP A 170 20.94 1.97 9.47
C ASP A 170 22.11 2.51 8.63
N GLU A 171 21.83 3.53 7.83
CA GLU A 171 22.80 4.20 6.96
C GLU A 171 23.67 5.23 7.70
N GLY A 172 23.40 5.51 8.98
CA GLY A 172 24.14 6.50 9.77
C GLY A 172 25.10 5.90 10.79
N ALA A 173 25.30 4.57 10.76
CA ALA A 173 26.01 3.86 11.81
C ALA A 173 27.50 4.22 11.88
N GLU A 174 28.16 4.44 10.73
CA GLU A 174 29.61 4.64 10.58
C GLU A 174 30.19 5.86 11.31
N ALA A 175 29.36 6.77 11.82
CA ALA A 175 29.79 7.97 12.55
C ALA A 175 30.37 7.71 13.96
N ALA A 176 30.63 6.44 14.35
CA ALA A 176 31.03 6.06 15.70
C ALA A 176 31.91 4.79 15.74
N GLN A 177 32.59 4.54 16.86
CA GLN A 177 33.38 3.31 17.09
C GLN A 177 32.49 2.07 17.24
N TRP A 178 31.31 2.26 17.83
CA TRP A 178 30.31 1.24 17.98
C TRP A 178 28.93 1.86 18.02
N SER A 179 27.94 1.04 17.69
CA SER A 179 26.52 1.38 17.73
C SER A 179 25.77 0.29 18.48
N ALA A 180 24.97 0.69 19.46
CA ALA A 180 24.07 -0.19 20.19
C ALA A 180 22.63 -0.02 19.69
N TYR A 181 21.88 -1.11 19.60
CA TYR A 181 20.54 -1.16 19.05
C TYR A 181 19.59 -1.96 19.92
N TYR A 182 18.33 -1.56 19.95
CA TYR A 182 17.22 -2.41 20.37
C TYR A 182 15.97 -2.11 19.54
N VAL A 183 15.01 -3.04 19.57
CA VAL A 183 13.75 -2.94 18.82
C VAL A 183 12.57 -3.09 19.77
N ILE A 184 11.55 -2.24 19.60
CA ILE A 184 10.27 -2.34 20.31
C ILE A 184 9.16 -2.65 19.30
N ALA A 185 8.32 -3.63 19.60
CA ALA A 185 7.12 -3.95 18.82
C ALA A 185 5.92 -3.16 19.32
N HIS A 186 5.04 -2.74 18.41
CA HIS A 186 3.85 -1.95 18.70
C HIS A 186 2.60 -2.53 18.04
N ARG A 187 1.46 -2.46 18.74
CA ARG A 187 0.13 -2.79 18.23
C ARG A 187 -0.89 -1.82 18.81
N GLY A 188 -1.46 -0.95 17.98
CA GLY A 188 -2.35 0.11 18.47
C GLY A 188 -1.61 0.98 19.48
N SER A 189 -2.16 1.13 20.69
CA SER A 189 -1.56 1.86 21.81
C SER A 189 -0.62 1.02 22.69
N PHE A 190 -0.39 -0.26 22.37
CA PHE A 190 0.43 -1.16 23.17
C PHE A 190 1.83 -1.31 22.60
N SER A 191 2.83 -1.33 23.49
CA SER A 191 4.23 -1.59 23.18
C SER A 191 4.71 -2.84 23.93
N SER A 192 5.60 -3.61 23.31
CA SER A 192 6.33 -4.69 23.97
C SER A 192 7.43 -4.14 24.88
N ASP A 193 8.04 -5.02 25.68
CA ASP A 193 9.40 -4.78 26.16
C ASP A 193 10.38 -4.62 24.98
N ALA A 194 11.50 -3.95 25.21
CA ALA A 194 12.57 -3.85 24.23
C ALA A 194 13.28 -5.19 24.07
N SER A 195 13.73 -5.52 22.85
CA SER A 195 14.64 -6.65 22.62
C SER A 195 15.89 -6.58 23.49
N GLU A 196 16.68 -7.64 23.47
CA GLU A 196 18.08 -7.57 23.86
C GLU A 196 18.80 -6.41 23.15
N VAL A 197 19.75 -5.80 23.85
CA VAL A 197 20.61 -4.77 23.26
C VAL A 197 21.68 -5.48 22.44
N LEU A 198 21.70 -5.20 21.15
CA LEU A 198 22.76 -5.61 20.24
C LEU A 198 23.80 -4.50 20.14
N GLN A 199 25.07 -4.80 20.39
CA GLN A 199 26.17 -3.88 20.10
C GLN A 199 26.94 -4.36 18.87
N VAL A 200 27.12 -3.46 17.91
CA VAL A 200 27.91 -3.67 16.70
C VAL A 200 29.15 -2.79 16.78
N VAL A 201 30.33 -3.40 16.67
CA VAL A 201 31.61 -2.68 16.59
C VAL A 201 31.90 -2.38 15.13
N LEU A 202 32.15 -1.11 14.81
CA LEU A 202 32.27 -0.66 13.43
C LEU A 202 33.76 -0.54 13.04
N PRO A 203 34.19 -1.23 11.97
CA PRO A 203 35.56 -1.14 11.51
C PRO A 203 35.81 0.24 10.87
N GLY A 204 36.93 0.87 11.22
CA GLY A 204 37.41 2.07 10.50
C GLY A 204 37.07 3.43 11.12
N TYR A 205 36.54 3.52 12.34
CA TYR A 205 36.39 4.82 13.00
C TYR A 205 37.76 5.48 13.26
N SER A 206 38.04 6.60 12.60
CA SER A 206 39.16 7.48 12.89
C SER A 206 38.65 8.76 13.57
N GLU A 207 39.12 9.06 14.79
CA GLU A 207 38.74 10.23 15.63
C GLU A 207 38.97 11.63 15.01
N GLN A 208 39.35 11.75 13.74
CA GLN A 208 39.82 13.01 13.14
C GLN A 208 38.74 14.02 12.70
N GLN A 209 37.47 13.89 13.10
CA GLN A 209 36.40 14.82 12.68
C GLN A 209 35.63 15.52 13.81
N ALA A 210 36.18 15.56 15.03
CA ALA A 210 35.67 16.46 16.08
C ALA A 210 36.73 17.51 16.46
N ALA A 211 36.88 18.51 15.61
CA ALA A 211 37.52 19.79 15.92
C ALA A 211 36.71 20.93 15.30
#